data_AF-A0A8T6T144-F1
#
_entry.id   AF-A0A8T6T144-F1
#
_cell.length_a   1.000
_cell.length_b   1.000
_cell.length_c   1.000
_cell.angle_alpha   90.00
_cell.angle_beta   90.00
_cell.angle_gamma   90.00
#
_symmetry.space_group_name_H-M   'P 1'
#
loop_
_entity.id
_entity.type
_entity.pdbx_description
1 polymer ?
#
loop_
_entity_poly.entity_id
_entity_poly.type
_entity_poly.pdbx_seq_one_letter_code
_entity_poly.pdbx_strand_id
1 'polypeptide(L)'
;MSLRDKADAVIAVSFLAAGAFMIAAFISAQSFSMYLEDGEVSADFMVTPCIIMGGIFVVVILAFTFPLARVLLSYEDSGARRAAYFSILFPILLVSFLFATPQARFAPSFAFAFPLFVIGTVAYPYSAIVMKRWIKSVEMENLLIVRCFRCSYVFEMHREEPWVRCPHCGQVNMNPTKQMDPDNLPAKG
;
A
#
# COMPACT_ATOMS: atom_id res chain seq x y z
N MET A 1 -16.06 4.42 -1.34
CA MET A 1 -15.02 3.55 -0.73
C MET A 1 -14.10 4.44 0.08
N SER A 2 -14.03 4.24 1.40
CA SER A 2 -13.27 5.09 2.32
C SER A 2 -11.76 4.96 2.07
N LEU A 3 -10.95 5.92 2.54
CA LEU A 3 -9.49 5.82 2.51
C LEU A 3 -9.00 4.57 3.27
N ARG A 4 -9.72 4.19 4.32
CA ARG A 4 -9.47 3.01 5.12
C ARG A 4 -9.68 1.70 4.35
N ASP A 5 -10.77 1.59 3.59
CA ASP A 5 -11.03 0.41 2.74
C ASP A 5 -9.93 0.26 1.67
N LYS A 6 -9.46 1.38 1.10
CA LYS A 6 -8.35 1.38 0.14
C LYS A 6 -7.04 0.94 0.80
N ALA A 7 -6.77 1.39 2.03
CA ALA A 7 -5.60 0.98 2.79
C ALA A 7 -5.61 -0.53 3.09
N ASP A 8 -6.75 -1.07 3.50
CA ASP A 8 -6.89 -2.49 3.82
C ASP A 8 -6.74 -3.37 2.57
N ALA A 9 -7.28 -2.94 1.42
CA ALA A 9 -7.06 -3.60 0.14
C ALA A 9 -5.57 -3.65 -0.23
N VAL A 10 -4.84 -2.56 0.00
CA VAL A 10 -3.40 -2.48 -0.30
C VAL A 10 -2.59 -3.37 0.62
N ILE A 11 -2.95 -3.46 1.90
CA ILE A 11 -2.31 -4.40 2.82
C ILE A 11 -2.52 -5.84 2.35
N ALA A 12 -3.75 -6.20 1.99
CA ALA A 12 -4.06 -7.54 1.49
C ALA A 12 -3.24 -7.88 0.23
N VAL A 13 -3.18 -6.95 -0.73
CA VAL A 13 -2.38 -7.10 -1.96
C VAL A 13 -0.88 -7.20 -1.63
N SER A 14 -0.36 -6.40 -0.69
CA SER A 14 1.04 -6.45 -0.28
C SER A 14 1.41 -7.74 0.45
N PHE A 15 0.51 -8.33 1.24
CA PHE A 15 0.73 -9.65 1.83
C PHE A 15 0.66 -10.76 0.79
N LEU A 16 -0.26 -10.66 -0.17
CA LEU A 16 -0.35 -11.60 -1.29
C LEU A 16 0.92 -11.56 -2.15
N ALA A 17 1.42 -10.35 -2.42
CA ALA A 17 2.69 -10.11 -3.07
C ALA A 17 3.87 -10.75 -2.33
N ALA A 18 3.96 -10.54 -1.01
CA ALA A 18 5.00 -11.15 -0.18
C ALA A 18 4.92 -12.68 -0.21
N GLY A 19 3.73 -13.26 -0.16
CA GLY A 19 3.52 -14.70 -0.31
C GLY A 19 4.03 -15.21 -1.66
N ALA A 20 3.70 -14.51 -2.76
CA ALA A 20 4.18 -14.85 -4.10
C ALA A 20 5.71 -14.75 -4.21
N PHE A 21 6.33 -13.71 -3.63
CA PHE A 21 7.79 -13.58 -3.60
C PHE A 21 8.46 -14.67 -2.78
N MET A 22 7.86 -15.13 -1.67
CA MET A 22 8.38 -16.28 -0.92
C MET A 22 8.34 -17.56 -1.74
N ILE A 23 7.24 -17.80 -2.47
CA ILE A 23 7.13 -18.97 -3.37
C ILE A 23 8.19 -18.87 -4.47
N ALA A 24 8.35 -17.70 -5.09
CA ALA A 24 9.37 -17.50 -6.13
C ALA A 24 10.80 -17.70 -5.60
N ALA A 25 11.10 -17.22 -4.39
CA ALA A 25 12.39 -17.41 -3.73
C ALA A 25 12.64 -18.89 -3.42
N PHE A 26 11.63 -19.62 -2.93
CA PHE A 26 11.73 -21.05 -2.66
C PHE A 26 11.98 -21.85 -3.94
N ILE A 27 11.22 -21.61 -5.00
CA ILE A 27 11.44 -22.32 -6.27
C ILE A 27 12.82 -21.98 -6.84
N SER A 28 13.24 -20.71 -6.79
CA SER A 28 14.58 -20.31 -7.24
C SER A 28 15.68 -21.06 -6.47
N ALA A 29 15.55 -21.21 -5.15
CA ALA A 29 16.50 -21.96 -4.33
C ALA A 29 16.55 -23.45 -4.70
N GLN A 30 15.41 -24.06 -5.01
CA GLN A 30 15.33 -25.44 -5.51
C GLN A 30 16.02 -25.59 -6.87
N SER A 31 15.77 -24.67 -7.81
CA SER A 31 16.44 -24.65 -9.12
C SER A 31 17.95 -24.54 -8.99
N PHE A 32 18.44 -23.74 -8.05
CA PHE A 32 19.87 -23.61 -7.78
C PHE A 32 20.47 -24.88 -7.18
N SER A 33 19.74 -25.61 -6.32
CA SER A 33 20.18 -26.92 -5.83
C SER A 33 20.32 -27.92 -6.98
N MET A 34 19.33 -27.99 -7.88
CA MET A 34 19.38 -28.86 -9.07
C MET A 34 20.50 -28.47 -10.04
N TYR A 35 20.78 -27.17 -10.18
CA TYR A 35 21.91 -26.69 -10.97
C TYR A 35 23.25 -27.26 -10.47
N LEU A 36 23.45 -27.27 -9.15
CA LEU A 36 24.67 -27.80 -8.55
C LEU A 36 24.81 -29.31 -8.73
N GLU A 37 23.69 -30.03 -8.84
CA GLU A 37 23.65 -31.50 -8.99
C GLU A 37 23.76 -31.96 -10.46
N ASP A 38 22.98 -31.36 -11.37
CA ASP A 38 22.76 -31.86 -12.74
C ASP A 38 23.27 -30.93 -13.87
N GLY A 39 23.77 -29.73 -13.53
CA GLY A 39 24.31 -28.76 -14.50
C GLY A 39 23.29 -27.77 -15.10
N GLU A 40 23.70 -26.96 -16.07
CA GLU A 40 22.93 -25.77 -16.55
C GLU A 40 21.55 -26.07 -17.14
N VAL A 41 21.37 -27.22 -17.79
CA VAL A 41 20.16 -27.51 -18.59
C VAL A 41 18.91 -27.73 -17.73
N SER A 42 19.07 -28.29 -16.53
CA SER A 42 17.97 -28.53 -15.58
C SER A 42 17.52 -27.24 -14.88
N ALA A 43 18.43 -26.28 -14.71
CA ALA A 43 18.20 -25.02 -14.00
C ALA A 43 17.31 -24.04 -14.78
N ASP A 44 17.57 -23.87 -16.08
CA ASP A 44 16.84 -22.90 -16.92
C ASP A 44 15.35 -23.24 -17.09
N PHE A 45 15.00 -24.52 -17.04
CA PHE A 45 13.61 -24.99 -17.16
C PHE A 45 12.73 -24.55 -15.98
N MET A 46 13.30 -24.49 -14.78
CA MET A 46 12.58 -24.09 -13.56
C MET A 46 12.57 -22.59 -13.32
N VAL A 47 13.55 -21.86 -13.86
CA VAL A 47 13.76 -20.43 -13.58
C VAL A 47 12.92 -19.53 -14.47
N THR A 48 12.74 -19.92 -15.73
CA THR A 48 11.93 -19.17 -16.69
C THR A 48 10.47 -19.00 -16.21
N PRO A 49 9.78 -20.03 -15.69
CA PRO A 49 8.46 -19.87 -15.09
C PRO A 49 8.47 -18.96 -13.86
N CYS A 50 9.51 -18.99 -13.02
CA CYS A 50 9.63 -18.11 -11.85
C CYS A 50 9.76 -16.64 -12.23
N ILE A 51 10.55 -16.35 -13.27
CA ILE A 51 10.71 -14.99 -13.80
C ILE A 51 9.38 -14.50 -14.38
N ILE A 52 8.69 -15.34 -15.15
CA ILE A 52 7.38 -15.01 -15.74
C ILE A 52 6.34 -14.76 -14.65
N MET A 53 6.20 -15.68 -13.69
CA MET A 53 5.25 -15.55 -12.59
C MET A 53 5.58 -14.33 -11.72
N GLY A 54 6.86 -14.14 -11.37
CA GLY A 54 7.35 -12.97 -10.65
C GLY A 54 7.01 -11.68 -11.39
N GLY A 55 7.24 -11.62 -12.70
CA GLY A 55 6.89 -10.48 -13.55
C GLY A 55 5.39 -10.16 -13.54
N ILE A 56 4.54 -11.18 -13.71
CA ILE A 56 3.06 -11.02 -13.66
C ILE A 56 2.63 -10.47 -12.29
N PHE A 57 3.16 -11.02 -11.19
CA PHE A 57 2.84 -10.52 -9.85
C PHE A 57 3.27 -9.07 -9.66
N VAL A 58 4.44 -8.68 -10.14
CA VAL A 58 4.90 -7.28 -10.05
C VAL A 58 3.99 -6.34 -10.83
N VAL A 59 3.51 -6.74 -12.02
CA VAL A 59 2.54 -5.95 -12.79
C VAL A 59 1.23 -5.79 -12.03
N VAL A 60 0.71 -6.86 -11.44
CA VAL A 60 -0.50 -6.81 -10.61
C VAL A 60 -0.30 -5.86 -9.44
N ILE A 61 0.82 -5.97 -8.72
CA ILE A 61 1.13 -5.10 -7.59
C ILE A 61 1.19 -3.63 -8.02
N LEU A 62 1.89 -3.34 -9.13
CA LEU A 62 1.96 -1.99 -9.70
C LEU A 62 0.57 -1.44 -10.06
N ALA A 63 -0.33 -2.26 -10.59
CA ALA A 63 -1.68 -1.86 -10.92
C ALA A 63 -2.49 -1.41 -9.69
N PHE A 64 -2.19 -1.95 -8.51
CA PHE A 64 -2.83 -1.58 -7.25
C PHE A 64 -2.07 -0.49 -6.47
N THR A 65 -0.74 -0.48 -6.48
CA THR A 65 0.05 0.52 -5.77
C THR A 65 0.09 1.86 -6.49
N PHE A 66 0.03 1.89 -7.82
CA PHE A 66 0.11 3.13 -8.59
C PHE A 66 -1.06 4.10 -8.35
N PRO A 67 -2.35 3.68 -8.37
CA PRO A 67 -3.47 4.56 -8.05
C PRO A 67 -3.40 5.11 -6.62
N LEU A 68 -2.94 4.27 -5.70
CA LEU A 68 -2.80 4.62 -4.30
C LEU A 68 -1.66 5.62 -4.06
N ALA A 69 -0.50 5.38 -4.66
CA ALA A 69 0.63 6.28 -4.63
C ALA A 69 0.27 7.63 -5.26
N ARG A 70 -0.54 7.66 -6.32
CA ARG A 70 -1.08 8.91 -6.88
C ARG A 70 -1.91 9.70 -5.87
N VAL A 71 -2.76 9.01 -5.09
CA VAL A 71 -3.53 9.64 -4.00
C VAL A 71 -2.59 10.15 -2.92
N LEU A 72 -1.61 9.36 -2.48
CA LEU A 72 -0.64 9.80 -1.48
C LEU A 72 0.21 10.98 -1.92
N LEU A 73 0.64 11.02 -3.19
CA LEU A 73 1.43 12.11 -3.75
C LEU A 73 0.64 13.43 -3.81
N SER A 74 -0.70 13.39 -3.81
CA SER A 74 -1.52 14.61 -3.73
C SER A 74 -1.56 15.23 -2.33
N TYR A 75 -1.10 14.54 -1.29
CA TYR A 75 -0.96 15.11 0.05
C TYR A 75 0.39 15.85 0.20
N GLU A 76 0.40 16.94 0.95
CA GLU A 76 1.61 17.72 1.27
C GLU A 76 2.51 17.03 2.30
N ASP A 77 2.00 16.00 2.98
CA ASP A 77 2.74 15.29 4.02
C ASP A 77 3.95 14.52 3.45
N SER A 78 5.13 14.81 4.01
CA SER A 78 6.40 14.18 3.63
C SER A 78 6.43 12.66 3.88
N GLY A 79 5.71 12.17 4.88
CA GLY A 79 5.58 10.74 5.20
C GLY A 79 4.78 9.97 4.15
N ALA A 80 3.66 10.54 3.69
CA ALA A 80 2.87 9.98 2.59
C ALA A 80 3.67 9.88 1.30
N ARG A 81 4.42 10.93 0.95
CA ARG A 81 5.27 10.93 -0.24
C ARG A 81 6.34 9.84 -0.16
N ARG A 82 7.02 9.68 0.98
CA ARG A 82 8.02 8.61 1.16
C ARG A 82 7.40 7.21 1.02
N ALA A 83 6.24 6.97 1.61
CA ALA A 83 5.53 5.70 1.47
C ALA A 83 5.12 5.43 0.01
N ALA A 84 4.63 6.46 -0.69
CA ALA A 84 4.30 6.39 -2.11
C ALA A 84 5.53 6.03 -2.97
N TYR A 85 6.66 6.73 -2.76
CA TYR A 85 7.89 6.45 -3.48
C TYR A 85 8.39 5.03 -3.23
N PHE A 86 8.41 4.54 -2.00
CA PHE A 86 8.82 3.16 -1.71
C PHE A 86 7.91 2.12 -2.38
N SER A 87 6.59 2.38 -2.40
CA SER A 87 5.61 1.46 -3.01
C SER A 87 5.71 1.35 -4.54
N ILE A 88 6.33 2.34 -5.20
CA ILE A 88 6.54 2.37 -6.66
C ILE A 88 7.98 1.99 -7.03
N LEU A 89 8.97 2.53 -6.32
CA LEU A 89 10.39 2.38 -6.65
C LEU A 89 10.81 0.91 -6.57
N PHE A 90 10.38 0.21 -5.53
CA PHE A 90 10.73 -1.19 -5.32
C PHE A 90 10.23 -2.11 -6.45
N PRO A 91 8.94 -2.10 -6.85
CA PRO A 91 8.49 -2.90 -7.98
C PRO A 91 9.19 -2.53 -9.28
N ILE A 92 9.45 -1.24 -9.54
CA ILE A 92 10.16 -0.82 -10.75
C ILE A 92 11.57 -1.43 -10.77
N LEU A 93 12.32 -1.33 -9.67
CA LEU A 93 13.65 -1.93 -9.56
C LEU A 93 13.61 -3.44 -9.78
N LEU A 94 12.59 -4.11 -9.23
CA LEU A 94 12.40 -5.55 -9.42
C LEU A 94 12.06 -5.92 -10.86
N VAL A 95 11.18 -5.16 -11.54
CA VAL A 95 10.88 -5.34 -12.98
C VAL A 95 12.14 -5.14 -13.82
N SER A 96 12.85 -4.02 -13.62
CA SER A 96 14.08 -3.73 -14.37
C SER A 96 15.11 -4.84 -14.21
N PHE A 97 15.20 -5.41 -13.02
CA PHE A 97 16.07 -6.54 -12.75
C PHE A 97 15.61 -7.83 -13.45
N LEU A 98 14.32 -8.17 -13.39
CA LEU A 98 13.75 -9.34 -14.10
C LEU A 98 13.91 -9.27 -15.63
N PHE A 99 13.86 -8.06 -16.21
CA PHE A 99 14.15 -7.87 -17.63
C PHE A 99 15.64 -7.96 -17.98
N ALA A 100 16.54 -7.68 -17.03
CA ALA A 100 17.98 -7.82 -17.22
C ALA A 100 18.46 -9.28 -17.09
N THR A 101 17.78 -10.11 -16.29
CA THR A 101 18.16 -11.51 -16.05
C THR A 101 18.30 -12.41 -17.28
N PRO A 102 17.43 -12.40 -18.32
CA PRO A 102 17.58 -13.28 -19.47
C PRO A 102 18.84 -13.02 -20.33
N GLN A 103 19.59 -11.93 -20.08
CA GLN A 103 20.85 -11.63 -20.78
C GLN A 103 22.09 -12.05 -19.99
N ALA A 104 21.96 -12.35 -18.69
CA ALA A 104 23.04 -12.80 -17.83
C ALA A 104 22.89 -14.31 -17.59
N ARG A 105 24.00 -15.05 -17.67
CA ARG A 105 24.05 -16.50 -17.37
C ARG A 105 23.34 -16.83 -16.05
N PHE A 106 22.91 -18.08 -15.86
CA PHE A 106 22.09 -18.50 -14.74
C PHE A 106 22.62 -18.07 -13.34
N ALA A 107 23.91 -18.29 -13.06
CA ALA A 107 24.52 -18.00 -11.76
C ALA A 107 24.47 -16.52 -11.32
N PRO A 108 24.88 -15.52 -12.14
CA PRO A 108 24.72 -14.12 -11.77
C PRO A 108 23.24 -13.72 -11.65
N SER A 109 22.38 -14.21 -12.54
CA SER A 109 20.93 -13.93 -12.46
C SER A 109 20.34 -14.39 -11.12
N PHE A 110 20.69 -15.60 -10.66
CA PHE A 110 20.28 -16.11 -9.35
C PHE A 110 20.86 -15.30 -8.17
N ALA A 111 22.16 -14.98 -8.20
CA ALA A 111 22.86 -14.26 -7.14
C ALA A 111 22.28 -12.87 -6.85
N PHE A 112 21.68 -12.22 -7.85
CA PHE A 112 21.06 -10.91 -7.70
C PHE A 112 19.52 -10.98 -7.57
N ALA A 113 18.84 -11.93 -8.23
CA ALA A 113 17.38 -12.09 -8.12
C ALA A 113 16.93 -12.51 -6.72
N PHE A 114 17.62 -13.49 -6.15
CA PHE A 114 17.22 -14.12 -4.89
C PHE A 114 17.22 -13.12 -3.72
N PRO A 115 18.28 -12.32 -3.50
CA PRO A 115 18.25 -11.28 -2.48
C PRO A 115 17.14 -10.25 -2.69
N LEU A 116 16.85 -9.86 -3.94
CA LEU A 116 15.77 -8.92 -4.24
C LEU A 116 14.40 -9.49 -3.90
N PHE A 117 14.15 -10.78 -4.17
CA PHE A 117 12.91 -11.43 -3.73
C PHE A 117 12.80 -11.46 -2.21
N VAL A 118 13.87 -11.80 -1.50
CA VAL A 118 13.90 -11.82 -0.02
C VAL A 118 13.72 -10.42 0.57
N ILE A 119 14.30 -9.38 -0.04
CA ILE A 119 14.06 -8.00 0.37
C ILE A 119 12.60 -7.62 0.11
N GLY A 120 12.03 -8.05 -1.03
CA GLY A 120 10.65 -7.79 -1.40
C GLY A 120 9.61 -8.39 -0.45
N THR A 121 9.86 -9.60 0.06
CA THR A 121 8.95 -10.25 1.03
C THR A 121 8.84 -9.46 2.33
N VAL A 122 9.87 -8.71 2.72
CA VAL A 122 9.89 -7.89 3.94
C VAL A 122 9.47 -6.45 3.66
N ALA A 123 9.97 -5.84 2.58
CA ALA A 123 9.77 -4.44 2.25
C ALA A 123 8.30 -4.11 1.93
N TYR A 124 7.59 -5.01 1.24
CA TYR A 124 6.19 -4.78 0.86
C TYR A 124 5.23 -4.74 2.05
N PRO A 125 5.20 -5.76 2.93
CA PRO A 125 4.37 -5.70 4.13
C PRO A 125 4.73 -4.52 5.02
N TYR A 126 6.03 -4.22 5.16
CA TYR A 126 6.49 -3.09 5.95
C TYR A 126 5.95 -1.75 5.43
N SER A 127 6.09 -1.49 4.12
CA SER A 127 5.59 -0.25 3.51
C SER A 127 4.07 -0.11 3.62
N ALA A 128 3.32 -1.21 3.45
CA ALA A 128 1.87 -1.22 3.64
C ALA A 128 1.44 -0.94 5.09
N ILE A 129 2.15 -1.48 6.07
CA ILE A 129 1.89 -1.23 7.50
C ILE A 129 2.17 0.23 7.86
N VAL A 130 3.30 0.77 7.42
CA VAL A 130 3.66 2.19 7.63
C VAL A 130 2.58 3.09 7.04
N MET A 131 2.12 2.77 5.83
CA MET A 131 1.06 3.50 5.17
C MET A 131 -0.27 3.44 5.93
N LYS A 132 -0.67 2.28 6.45
CA LYS A 132 -1.88 2.13 7.29
C LYS A 132 -1.81 3.01 8.54
N ARG A 133 -0.64 3.04 9.21
CA ARG A 133 -0.42 3.85 10.41
C ARG A 133 -0.55 5.33 10.09
N TRP A 134 0.01 5.78 8.97
CA TRP A 134 -0.12 7.16 8.51
C TRP A 134 -1.57 7.53 8.17
N ILE A 135 -2.31 6.68 7.46
CA ILE A 135 -3.73 6.93 7.17
C ILE A 135 -4.53 7.06 8.46
N LYS A 136 -4.27 6.20 9.45
CA LYS A 136 -4.90 6.29 10.76
C LYS A 136 -4.55 7.60 11.48
N SER A 137 -3.30 8.06 11.44
CA SER A 137 -2.94 9.33 12.08
C SER A 137 -3.60 10.52 11.41
N VAL A 138 -3.65 10.55 10.08
CA VAL A 138 -4.33 11.61 9.32
C VAL A 138 -5.83 11.61 9.56
N GLU A 139 -6.46 10.44 9.59
CA GLU A 139 -7.89 10.32 9.89
C GLU A 139 -8.17 10.86 11.30
N MET A 140 -7.33 10.54 12.28
CA MET A 140 -7.44 11.07 13.65
C MET A 140 -7.16 12.59 13.73
N GLU A 141 -6.20 13.12 12.97
CA GLU A 141 -5.92 14.56 12.91
C GLU A 141 -7.06 15.35 12.26
N ASN A 142 -7.76 14.73 11.30
CA ASN A 142 -8.94 15.28 10.66
C ASN A 142 -10.23 15.11 11.47
N LEU A 143 -10.18 14.47 12.64
CA LEU A 143 -11.30 14.42 13.57
C LEU A 143 -11.22 15.57 14.57
N LEU A 144 -12.37 16.16 14.84
CA LEU A 144 -12.62 17.13 15.90
C LEU A 144 -13.50 16.45 16.94
N ILE A 145 -13.08 16.53 18.20
CA ILE A 145 -13.94 16.18 19.33
C ILE A 145 -14.87 17.35 19.57
N VAL A 146 -16.16 17.14 19.35
CA VAL A 146 -17.18 18.17 19.54
C VAL A 146 -18.14 17.76 20.63
N ARG A 147 -18.49 18.73 21.48
CA ARG A 147 -19.48 18.58 22.53
C ARG A 147 -20.82 19.13 22.03
N CYS A 148 -21.88 18.33 22.10
CA CYS A 148 -23.20 18.77 21.71
C CYS A 148 -23.68 19.91 22.61
N PHE A 149 -24.10 21.05 22.04
CA PHE A 149 -24.58 22.18 22.85
C PHE A 149 -25.90 21.88 23.60
N ARG A 150 -26.70 20.93 23.11
CA ARG A 150 -28.00 20.58 23.71
C ARG A 150 -27.89 19.54 24.82
N CYS A 151 -27.20 18.43 24.57
CA CYS A 151 -27.14 17.31 25.51
C CYS A 151 -25.75 17.08 26.14
N SER A 152 -24.76 17.92 25.81
CA SER A 152 -23.37 17.81 26.29
C SER A 152 -22.65 16.50 25.96
N TYR A 153 -23.27 15.62 25.15
CA TYR A 153 -22.65 14.41 24.63
C TYR A 153 -21.44 14.76 23.78
N VAL A 154 -20.33 14.04 23.99
CA VAL A 154 -19.06 14.26 23.28
C VAL A 154 -18.96 13.22 22.17
N PHE A 155 -18.68 13.67 20.95
CA PHE A 155 -18.58 12.80 19.79
C PHE A 155 -17.57 13.35 18.77
N GLU A 156 -17.18 12.52 17.82
CA GLU A 156 -16.20 12.85 16.80
C GLU A 156 -16.91 13.38 15.53
N MET A 157 -16.32 14.38 14.89
CA MET A 157 -16.75 14.88 13.59
C MET A 157 -15.56 15.15 12.68
N HIS A 158 -15.74 15.06 11.37
CA HIS A 158 -14.69 15.43 10.43
C HIS A 158 -14.52 16.95 10.35
N ARG A 159 -13.27 17.44 10.39
CA ARG A 159 -12.92 18.87 10.23
C ARG A 159 -13.43 19.48 8.93
N GLU A 160 -13.60 18.68 7.90
CA GLU A 160 -14.10 19.13 6.61
C GLU A 160 -15.63 19.32 6.59
N GLU A 161 -16.36 18.63 7.46
CA GLU A 161 -17.81 18.75 7.52
C GLU A 161 -18.20 20.06 8.18
N PRO A 162 -19.08 20.86 7.55
CA PRO A 162 -19.44 22.17 8.09
C PRO A 162 -20.43 22.04 9.28
N TRP A 163 -21.17 20.94 9.35
CA TRP A 163 -22.08 20.60 10.44
C TRP A 163 -22.19 19.09 10.61
N VAL A 164 -22.61 18.65 11.80
CA VAL A 164 -22.79 17.23 12.15
C VAL A 164 -24.01 17.06 13.06
N ARG A 165 -24.81 16.00 12.87
CA ARG A 165 -25.92 15.68 13.79
C ARG A 165 -25.41 14.92 15.00
N CYS A 166 -25.82 15.36 16.19
CA CYS A 166 -25.52 14.65 17.42
C CYS A 166 -26.16 13.26 17.40
N PRO A 167 -25.41 12.16 17.62
CA PRO A 167 -25.95 10.81 17.60
C PRO A 167 -26.91 10.53 18.76
N HIS A 168 -26.82 11.30 19.85
CA HIS A 168 -27.64 11.10 21.06
C HIS A 168 -29.00 11.81 20.99
N CYS A 169 -29.04 13.05 20.51
CA CYS A 169 -30.27 13.87 20.53
C CYS A 169 -30.73 14.37 19.16
N GLY A 170 -30.02 14.04 18.08
CA GLY A 170 -30.33 14.46 16.71
C GLY A 170 -30.03 15.92 16.39
N GLN A 171 -29.66 16.74 17.38
CA GLN A 171 -29.39 18.17 17.19
C GLN A 171 -28.21 18.40 16.24
N VAL A 172 -28.36 19.29 15.27
CA VAL A 172 -27.27 19.72 14.36
C VAL A 172 -26.31 20.63 15.13
N ASN A 173 -25.03 20.25 15.20
CA ASN A 173 -23.94 21.06 15.76
C ASN A 173 -23.08 21.60 14.62
N MET A 174 -22.65 22.86 14.77
CA MET A 174 -21.79 23.54 13.81
C MET A 174 -20.32 23.16 14.03
N ASN A 175 -19.54 23.13 12.95
CA ASN A 175 -18.09 23.02 13.05
C ASN A 175 -17.49 24.31 13.66
N PRO A 176 -16.80 24.25 14.81
CA PRO A 176 -16.21 25.44 15.43
C PRO A 176 -15.04 26.03 14.64
N THR A 177 -14.43 25.25 13.73
CA THR A 177 -13.26 25.67 12.94
C THR A 177 -13.62 26.24 11.57
N LYS A 178 -14.85 26.03 11.09
CA LYS A 178 -15.31 26.62 9.83
C LYS A 178 -16.28 27.76 10.12
N GLN A 179 -15.83 28.98 9.85
CA GLN A 179 -16.69 30.15 9.83
C GLN A 179 -17.64 29.99 8.63
N MET A 180 -18.92 29.71 8.89
CA MET A 180 -19.92 29.56 7.83
C MET A 180 -20.33 30.92 7.28
N ASP A 181 -20.49 30.96 5.96
CA ASP A 181 -21.27 31.97 5.26
C ASP A 181 -22.77 31.73 5.60
N PRO A 182 -23.50 32.69 6.18
CA PRO A 182 -24.87 32.51 6.67
C PRO A 182 -25.88 32.03 5.61
N ASP A 183 -25.56 32.18 4.32
CA ASP A 183 -26.44 31.83 3.20
C ASP A 183 -26.54 30.32 2.90
N ASN A 184 -25.69 29.49 3.54
CA ASN A 184 -25.58 28.05 3.24
C ASN A 184 -26.08 27.11 4.36
N LEU A 185 -26.97 27.62 5.24
CA LEU A 185 -27.53 26.83 6.32
C LEU A 185 -28.56 25.81 5.78
N PRO A 186 -28.49 24.53 6.20
CA PRO A 186 -29.52 23.55 5.83
C PRO A 186 -30.88 24.01 6.36
N ALA A 187 -31.91 23.93 5.51
CA ALA A 187 -33.28 24.26 5.88
C ALA A 187 -33.68 23.52 7.17
N LYS A 188 -34.25 24.24 8.14
CA LYS A 188 -34.79 23.66 9.38
C LYS A 188 -35.82 22.59 9.01
N GLY A 189 -35.42 21.32 9.11
CA GLY A 189 -36.31 20.16 9.08
C GLY A 189 -36.81 19.82 10.47
#